data_AF-A0A3D0H9I5-F1
#
_entry.id   AF-A0A3D0H9I5-F1
#
_cell.length_a   1.000
_cell.length_b   1.000
_cell.length_c   1.000
_cell.angle_alpha   90.00
_cell.angle_beta   90.00
_cell.angle_gamma   90.00
#
_symmetry.space_group_name_H-M   'P 1'
#
loop_
_entity.id
_entity.type
_entity.pdbx_description
1 polymer ?
#
loop_
_entity_poly.entity_id
_entity_poly.type
_entity_poly.pdbx_seq_one_letter_code
_entity_poly.pdbx_strand_id
1 'polypeptide(L)' 'MGVGCLLTGVAGFVGSHLAERLLALGHWVIGVDDLSTGKP' A
#
# COMPACT_ATOMS: atom_id res chain seq x y z
N MET A 1 -13.64 -12.69 -5.91
CA MET A 1 -13.52 -12.31 -4.48
C MET A 1 -12.11 -11.79 -4.27
N GLY A 2 -11.95 -10.60 -3.68
CA GLY A 2 -10.62 -10.08 -3.36
C GLY A 2 -9.99 -10.81 -2.16
N VAL A 3 -8.67 -10.74 -2.02
CA VAL A 3 -7.94 -11.19 -0.83
C VAL A 3 -7.66 -10.01 0.11
N GLY A 4 -7.33 -10.31 1.37
CA GLY A 4 -6.78 -9.33 2.29
C GLY A 4 -5.27 -9.21 2.13
N CYS A 5 -4.77 -7.98 2.00
CA CYS A 5 -3.35 -7.65 1.83
C CYS A 5 -2.88 -6.76 2.99
N LEU A 6 -1.83 -7.18 3.71
CA LEU A 6 -1.07 -6.31 4.59
C LEU A 6 0.13 -5.76 3.81
N LEU A 7 0.22 -4.44 3.66
CA LEU A 7 1.24 -3.78 2.86
C LEU A 7 2.09 -2.85 3.72
N THR A 8 3.36 -3.22 3.92
CA THR A 8 4.36 -2.41 4.63
C THR A 8 5.05 -1.44 3.67
N GLY A 9 5.39 -0.23 4.12
CA GLY A 9 5.99 0.79 3.26
C GLY A 9 4.98 1.40 2.28
N VAL A 10 3.69 1.44 2.65
CA VAL A 10 2.58 1.84 1.77
C VAL A 10 2.67 3.30 1.29
N ALA A 11 3.34 4.18 2.05
CA ALA A 11 3.52 5.58 1.68
C ALA A 11 4.77 5.79 0.80
N GLY A 12 5.59 4.75 0.61
CA GLY A 12 6.76 4.79 -0.27
C GLY A 12 6.41 4.73 -1.76
N PHE A 13 7.41 4.98 -2.61
CA PHE A 13 7.24 5.00 -4.07
C PHE A 13 6.58 3.72 -4.62
N VAL A 14 7.07 2.54 -4.26
CA VAL A 14 6.50 1.27 -4.75
C VAL A 14 5.18 0.95 -4.03
N GLY A 15 5.13 1.20 -2.72
CA GLY A 15 3.99 0.84 -1.89
C GLY A 15 2.70 1.55 -2.30
N SER A 16 2.78 2.83 -2.63
CA SER A 16 1.61 3.63 -3.01
C SER A 16 0.98 3.14 -4.33
N HIS A 17 1.80 2.91 -5.35
CA HIS A 17 1.33 2.39 -6.64
C HIS A 17 0.80 0.95 -6.53
N LEU A 18 1.43 0.12 -5.70
CA LEU A 18 0.95 -1.24 -5.44
C LEU A 18 -0.40 -1.21 -4.72
N ALA A 19 -0.57 -0.36 -3.71
CA ALA A 19 -1.85 -0.18 -3.01
C ALA A 19 -2.97 0.23 -3.98
N GLU A 20 -2.71 1.23 -4.84
CA GLU A 20 -3.64 1.66 -5.88
C GLU A 20 -4.07 0.49 -6.78
N ARG A 21 -3.11 -0.31 -7.24
CA ARG A 21 -3.39 -1.45 -8.11
C ARG A 21 -4.18 -2.55 -7.39
N LEU A 22 -3.84 -2.87 -6.15
CA LEU A 22 -4.54 -3.88 -5.35
C LEU A 22 -5.99 -3.48 -5.10
N LEU A 23 -6.23 -2.20 -4.77
CA LEU A 23 -7.57 -1.63 -4.61
C LEU A 23 -8.35 -1.71 -5.93
N ALA A 24 -7.74 -1.35 -7.06
CA ALA A 24 -8.36 -1.44 -8.38
C ALA A 24 -8.72 -2.88 -8.80
N LEU A 25 -8.00 -3.88 -8.29
CA LEU A 25 -8.31 -5.30 -8.48
C LEU A 25 -9.36 -5.84 -7.50
N GLY A 26 -9.89 -4.99 -6.60
CA GLY A 26 -10.93 -5.34 -5.63
C GLY A 26 -10.41 -6.08 -4.39
N HIS A 27 -9.12 -5.94 -4.07
CA HIS A 27 -8.54 -6.46 -2.83
C HIS A 27 -8.77 -5.51 -1.65
N TRP A 28 -8.83 -6.06 -0.44
CA TRP A 28 -8.85 -5.29 0.79
C TRP A 28 -7.41 -5.04 1.24
N VAL A 29 -7.00 -3.79 1.43
CA VAL A 29 -5.62 -3.43 1.75
C VAL A 29 -5.55 -2.74 3.11
N ILE A 30 -4.66 -3.24 3.98
CA ILE A 30 -4.23 -2.56 5.22
C ILE A 30 -2.78 -2.10 5.00
N GLY A 31 -2.57 -0.80 4.94
CA GLY A 31 -1.25 -0.20 4.77
C GLY A 31 -0.60 0.18 6.09
N VAL A 32 0.70 -0.09 6.24
CA VAL A 32 1.51 0.34 7.39
C VAL A 32 2.78 1.02 6.87
N ASP A 33 3.09 2.20 7.41
CA ASP A 33 4.29 2.96 7.08
C ASP A 33 4.73 3.78 8.29
N ASP A 34 6.03 3.96 8.47
CA ASP A 34 6.62 4.76 9.55
C ASP A 34 7.08 6.15 9.08
N LEU A 35 6.94 6.44 7.79
CA LEU A 35 7.34 7.67 7.11
C LEU A 35 8.83 8.00 7.22
N SER A 36 9.68 7.04 7.57
CA SER A 36 11.11 7.26 7.88
C SER A 36 11.93 7.81 6.71
N THR A 37 11.53 7.55 5.46
CA THR A 37 12.26 8.00 4.25
C THR A 37 11.65 9.20 3.55
N GLY A 38 10.52 9.74 4.04
CA GLY A 38 9.86 10.91 3.46
C GLY A 38 10.74 12.16 3.55
N LYS A 39 10.91 12.88 2.45
CA LYS A 39 11.60 14.19 2.41
C LYS A 39 10.55 15.28 2.11
N PRO A 40 10.63 16.48 2.72
CA PRO A 40 9.74 17.60 2.43
C PRO A 40 9.77 18.03 0.96
#